data_AF-A0A812L7N2-F1
#
_entry.id   AF-A0A812L7N2-F1
#
_cell.length_a   1.000
_cell.length_b   1.000
_cell.length_c   1.000
_cell.angle_alpha   90.00
_cell.angle_beta   90.00
_cell.angle_gamma   90.00
#
_symmetry.space_group_name_H-M   'P 1'
#
loop_
_entity.id
_entity.type
_entity.pdbx_description
1 polymer ?
#
loop_
_entity_poly.entity_id
_entity_poly.type
_entity_poly.pdbx_seq_one_letter_code
_entity_poly.pdbx_strand_id
1 'polypeptide(L)'
;MGNITGEALCEAQRFAEAAELFRCVLAALRTSSERHSLRAVEAEVWAHLGVAMQSLDDIAAAIESYCQAVRLDPSLHVCFANLATLYMYLEDSQKAQEHISKALLLDPSNEAYLEIKRSLSAGTPTA
;
A
#
# COMPACT_ATOMS: atom_id res chain seq x y z
N MET A 1 -9.25 22.43 -20.00
CA MET A 1 -9.54 21.15 -19.31
C MET A 1 -8.46 21.00 -18.25
N GLY A 2 -8.81 21.01 -16.97
CA GLY A 2 -7.83 20.82 -15.90
C GLY A 2 -7.38 19.37 -15.89
N ASN A 3 -6.06 19.12 -15.89
CA ASN A 3 -5.53 17.78 -15.70
C ASN A 3 -5.87 17.35 -14.27
N ILE A 4 -6.86 16.46 -14.12
CA ILE A 4 -7.19 15.87 -12.83
C ILE A 4 -6.16 14.78 -12.57
N THR A 5 -5.44 14.87 -11.45
CA THR A 5 -4.48 13.85 -11.00
C THR A 5 -5.19 12.75 -10.22
N GLY A 6 -4.58 11.57 -10.12
CA GLY A 6 -5.13 10.47 -9.32
C GLY A 6 -5.25 10.84 -7.84
N GLU A 7 -4.30 11.60 -7.32
CA GLU A 7 -4.34 12.14 -5.95
C GLU A 7 -5.55 13.07 -5.74
N ALA A 8 -5.81 14.00 -6.67
CA ALA A 8 -6.98 14.87 -6.59
C ALA A 8 -8.30 14.09 -6.63
N LEU A 9 -8.35 12.95 -7.33
CA LEU A 9 -9.50 12.05 -7.31
C LEU A 9 -9.65 11.36 -5.96
N CYS A 10 -8.55 10.90 -5.34
CA CYS A 10 -8.57 10.34 -3.99
C CYS A 10 -9.03 11.38 -2.95
N GLU A 11 -8.54 12.61 -3.02
CA GLU A 11 -8.97 13.72 -2.15
C GLU A 11 -10.47 14.01 -2.31
N ALA A 12 -10.97 13.91 -3.54
CA ALA A 12 -12.40 14.05 -3.85
C ALA A 12 -13.23 12.78 -3.54
N GLN A 13 -12.65 11.75 -2.92
CA GLN A 13 -13.27 10.45 -2.64
C GLN A 13 -13.80 9.70 -3.90
N ARG A 14 -13.29 10.05 -5.08
CA ARG A 14 -13.62 9.42 -6.36
C ARG A 14 -12.69 8.25 -6.64
N PHE A 15 -12.66 7.30 -5.71
CA PHE A 15 -11.67 6.21 -5.69
C PHE A 15 -11.73 5.29 -6.91
N ALA A 16 -12.92 5.04 -7.46
CA ALA A 16 -13.08 4.23 -8.68
C ALA A 16 -12.40 4.90 -9.89
N GLU A 17 -12.55 6.22 -10.02
CA GLU A 17 -11.90 6.95 -11.12
C GLU A 17 -10.40 7.08 -10.89
N ALA A 18 -9.97 7.27 -9.64
CA ALA A 18 -8.55 7.26 -9.28
C ALA A 18 -7.92 5.91 -9.66
N ALA A 19 -8.57 4.80 -9.32
CA ALA A 19 -8.12 3.46 -9.63
C ALA A 19 -7.94 3.21 -11.13
N GLU A 20 -8.93 3.60 -11.94
CA GLU A 20 -8.84 3.47 -13.39
C GLU A 20 -7.68 4.31 -13.94
N LEU A 21 -7.50 5.53 -13.44
CA LEU A 21 -6.38 6.38 -13.84
C LEU A 21 -5.04 5.74 -13.48
N PHE A 22 -4.87 5.23 -12.27
CA PHE A 22 -3.64 4.56 -11.85
C PHE A 22 -3.36 3.30 -12.69
N ARG A 23 -4.38 2.50 -13.01
CA ARG A 23 -4.23 1.34 -13.92
C ARG A 23 -3.76 1.77 -15.31
N CYS A 24 -4.30 2.86 -15.86
CA CYS A 24 -3.83 3.42 -17.12
C CYS A 24 -2.36 3.88 -17.04
N VAL A 25 -1.99 4.58 -15.97
CA VAL A 25 -0.60 5.03 -15.76
C VAL A 25 0.35 3.84 -15.66
N LEU A 26 0.00 2.81 -14.89
CA LEU A 26 0.78 1.58 -14.80
C LEU A 26 0.93 0.91 -16.17
N ALA A 27 -0.14 0.79 -16.94
CA ALA A 27 -0.06 0.23 -18.30
C ALA A 27 0.91 1.02 -19.20
N ALA A 28 0.87 2.35 -19.14
CA ALA A 28 1.79 3.21 -19.89
C ALA A 28 3.25 3.03 -19.43
N LEU A 29 3.50 3.03 -18.12
CA LEU A 29 4.84 2.82 -17.54
C LEU A 29 5.42 1.46 -17.95
N ARG A 30 4.58 0.41 -18.02
CA ARG A 30 5.00 -0.93 -18.46
C ARG A 30 5.46 -0.97 -19.92
N THR A 31 4.96 -0.09 -20.77
CA THR A 31 5.33 0.02 -22.19
C THR A 31 6.48 1.01 -22.46
N SER A 32 6.90 1.77 -21.45
CA SER A 32 7.97 2.76 -21.59
C SER A 32 9.33 2.12 -21.81
N SER A 33 10.11 2.68 -22.73
CA SER A 33 11.51 2.28 -22.98
C SER A 33 12.43 2.50 -21.78
N GLU A 34 12.05 3.40 -20.85
CA GLU A 34 12.83 3.77 -19.65
C GLU A 34 12.35 3.06 -18.38
N ARG A 35 11.72 1.90 -18.51
CA ARG A 35 11.09 1.15 -17.41
C ARG A 35 11.98 0.95 -16.17
N HIS A 36 13.27 0.72 -16.37
CA HIS A 36 14.21 0.52 -15.26
C HIS A 36 14.38 1.78 -14.40
N SER A 37 14.38 2.95 -15.04
CA SER A 37 14.53 4.25 -14.38
C SER A 37 13.25 4.71 -13.69
N LEU A 38 12.10 4.13 -14.06
CA LEU A 38 10.78 4.51 -13.55
C LEU A 38 10.27 3.58 -12.43
N ARG A 39 11.09 2.67 -11.91
CA ARG A 39 10.65 1.70 -10.89
C ARG A 39 10.12 2.35 -9.61
N ALA A 40 10.76 3.40 -9.13
CA ALA A 40 10.29 4.13 -7.94
C ALA A 40 8.93 4.81 -8.20
N VAL A 41 8.77 5.44 -9.36
CA VAL A 41 7.50 6.03 -9.79
C VAL A 41 6.42 4.95 -9.95
N GLU A 42 6.75 3.81 -10.55
CA GLU A 42 5.84 2.68 -10.67
C GLU A 42 5.42 2.16 -9.28
N ALA A 43 6.35 2.09 -8.32
CA ALA A 43 6.07 1.70 -6.95
C ALA A 43 5.08 2.65 -6.26
N GLU A 44 5.26 3.96 -6.40
CA GLU A 44 4.35 4.97 -5.85
C GLU A 44 2.95 4.88 -6.47
N VAL A 45 2.85 4.65 -7.78
CA VAL A 45 1.54 4.48 -8.45
C VAL A 45 0.83 3.22 -7.94
N TRP A 46 1.56 2.12 -7.73
CA TRP A 46 1.01 0.92 -7.09
C TRP A 46 0.55 1.19 -5.65
N ALA A 47 1.28 2.00 -4.89
CA ALA A 47 0.89 2.38 -3.53
C ALA A 47 -0.43 3.16 -3.53
N HIS A 48 -0.58 4.16 -4.41
CA HIS A 48 -1.81 4.92 -4.55
C HIS A 48 -2.99 4.08 -5.05
N LEU A 49 -2.74 3.13 -5.96
CA LEU A 49 -3.77 2.16 -6.36
C LEU A 49 -4.22 1.31 -5.16
N GLY A 50 -3.29 0.89 -4.29
CA GLY A 50 -3.62 0.18 -3.05
C GLY A 50 -4.55 0.97 -2.13
N VAL A 51 -4.29 2.27 -1.95
CA VAL A 51 -5.15 3.16 -1.16
C VAL A 51 -6.55 3.28 -1.78
N ALA A 52 -6.63 3.43 -3.10
CA ALA A 52 -7.90 3.51 -3.81
C ALA A 52 -8.70 2.20 -3.69
N MET A 53 -8.06 1.05 -3.87
CA MET A 53 -8.70 -0.27 -3.72
C MET A 53 -9.18 -0.53 -2.30
N GLN A 54 -8.37 -0.18 -1.30
CA GLN A 54 -8.76 -0.30 0.11
C GLN A 54 -9.97 0.60 0.43
N SER A 55 -10.01 1.80 -0.13
CA SER A 55 -11.16 2.72 0.05
C SER A 55 -12.43 2.24 -0.67
N LEU A 56 -12.29 1.33 -1.64
CA LEU A 56 -13.38 0.65 -2.33
C LEU A 56 -13.76 -0.69 -1.68
N ASP A 57 -13.16 -1.03 -0.52
CA ASP A 57 -13.32 -2.31 0.17
C ASP A 57 -12.88 -3.55 -0.64
N ASP A 58 -12.13 -3.34 -1.73
CA ASP A 58 -11.49 -4.44 -2.48
C ASP A 58 -10.15 -4.79 -1.82
N ILE A 59 -10.25 -5.50 -0.69
CA ILE A 59 -9.10 -5.88 0.15
C ILE A 59 -8.08 -6.71 -0.62
N ALA A 60 -8.54 -7.60 -1.52
CA ALA A 60 -7.65 -8.44 -2.30
C ALA A 60 -6.81 -7.62 -3.28
N ALA A 61 -7.44 -6.70 -4.03
CA ALA A 61 -6.73 -5.82 -4.95
C ALA A 61 -5.82 -4.82 -4.22
N ALA A 62 -6.20 -4.37 -3.02
CA ALA A 62 -5.37 -3.51 -2.18
C ALA A 62 -4.08 -4.23 -1.76
N ILE A 63 -4.19 -5.46 -1.25
CA ILE A 63 -3.03 -6.29 -0.87
C ILE A 63 -2.11 -6.50 -2.08
N GLU A 64 -2.66 -6.88 -3.24
CA GLU A 64 -1.86 -7.08 -4.45
C GLU A 64 -1.10 -5.80 -4.81
N SER A 65 -1.78 -4.65 -4.80
CA SER A 65 -1.20 -3.36 -5.17
C SER A 65 -0.06 -2.97 -4.23
N TYR A 66 -0.26 -3.05 -2.91
CA TYR A 66 0.81 -2.77 -1.96
C TYR A 66 1.97 -3.78 -2.06
N CYS A 67 1.70 -5.05 -2.37
CA CYS A 67 2.74 -6.05 -2.61
C CYS A 67 3.58 -5.72 -3.86
N GLN A 68 2.98 -5.17 -4.92
CA GLN A 68 3.72 -4.66 -6.07
C GLN A 68 4.58 -3.46 -5.69
N ALA A 69 4.01 -2.50 -4.94
CA ALA A 69 4.72 -1.31 -4.49
C ALA A 69 6.00 -1.67 -3.71
N VAL A 70 5.89 -2.49 -2.67
CA VAL A 70 7.04 -2.87 -1.82
C VAL A 70 8.05 -3.79 -2.51
N ARG A 71 7.66 -4.47 -3.59
CA ARG A 71 8.56 -5.28 -4.42
C ARG A 71 9.41 -4.39 -5.34
N LEU A 72 8.83 -3.30 -5.84
CA LEU A 72 9.52 -2.34 -6.70
C LEU A 72 10.38 -1.38 -5.88
N ASP A 73 9.86 -0.92 -4.75
CA ASP A 73 10.56 -0.08 -3.79
C ASP A 73 10.35 -0.60 -2.34
N PRO A 74 11.32 -1.36 -1.80
CA PRO A 74 11.28 -1.85 -0.43
C PRO A 74 11.42 -0.76 0.65
N SER A 75 11.65 0.50 0.29
CA SER A 75 11.74 1.60 1.27
C SER A 75 10.39 2.21 1.65
N LEU A 76 9.32 1.84 0.92
CA LEU A 76 7.94 2.31 1.16
C LEU A 76 7.33 1.69 2.44
N HIS A 77 7.83 2.12 3.59
CA HIS A 77 7.42 1.62 4.91
C HIS A 77 5.91 1.79 5.18
N VAL A 78 5.29 2.83 4.63
CA VAL A 78 3.83 3.04 4.70
C VAL A 78 3.05 1.90 4.04
N CYS A 79 3.52 1.35 2.92
CA CYS A 79 2.86 0.22 2.26
C CYS A 79 2.96 -1.06 3.11
N PHE A 80 4.08 -1.27 3.82
CA PHE A 80 4.18 -2.36 4.77
C PHE A 80 3.22 -2.22 5.95
N ALA A 81 3.04 -1.01 6.48
CA ALA A 81 2.06 -0.76 7.53
C ALA A 81 0.63 -1.01 7.03
N ASN A 82 0.27 -0.54 5.83
CA ASN A 82 -1.03 -0.79 5.24
C ASN A 82 -1.28 -2.30 5.02
N LEU A 83 -0.28 -3.04 4.51
CA LEU A 83 -0.37 -4.50 4.42
C LEU A 83 -0.60 -5.14 5.79
N ALA A 84 0.10 -4.69 6.83
CA ALA A 84 -0.10 -5.21 8.18
C ALA A 84 -1.53 -5.01 8.68
N THR A 85 -2.09 -3.81 8.49
CA THR A 85 -3.49 -3.49 8.83
C THR A 85 -4.49 -4.34 8.04
N LEU A 86 -4.26 -4.55 6.74
CA LEU A 86 -5.14 -5.41 5.93
C LEU A 86 -5.06 -6.87 6.37
N TYR A 87 -3.89 -7.38 6.73
CA TYR A 87 -3.77 -8.74 7.27
C TYR A 87 -4.35 -8.88 8.68
N MET A 88 -4.33 -7.82 9.50
CA MET A 88 -5.09 -7.80 10.76
C MET A 88 -6.59 -7.92 10.51
N TYR A 89 -7.11 -7.19 9.51
CA TYR A 89 -8.51 -7.27 9.13
C TYR A 89 -8.91 -8.68 8.64
N LEU A 90 -7.98 -9.36 7.96
CA LEU A 90 -8.15 -10.77 7.54
C LEU A 90 -7.83 -11.80 8.65
N GLU A 91 -7.54 -11.34 9.88
CA GLU A 91 -7.15 -12.16 11.03
C GLU A 91 -5.85 -12.99 10.81
N ASP A 92 -5.09 -12.71 9.75
CA ASP A 92 -3.77 -13.31 9.48
C ASP A 92 -2.69 -12.57 10.28
N SER A 93 -2.72 -12.82 11.59
CA SER A 93 -1.81 -12.18 12.55
C SER A 93 -0.33 -12.45 12.25
N GLN A 94 -0.02 -13.59 11.63
CA GLN A 94 1.36 -13.93 11.26
C GLN A 94 1.88 -12.96 10.19
N LYS A 95 1.17 -12.82 9.06
CA LYS A 95 1.59 -11.89 8.01
C LYS A 95 1.54 -10.45 8.48
N ALA A 96 0.56 -10.09 9.30
CA ALA A 96 0.51 -8.76 9.89
C ALA A 96 1.76 -8.43 10.71
N GLN A 97 2.23 -9.37 11.55
CA GLN A 97 3.48 -9.22 12.30
C GLN A 97 4.72 -9.12 11.39
N GLU A 98 4.78 -9.91 10.32
CA GLU A 98 5.87 -9.85 9.35
C GLU A 98 5.97 -8.49 8.67
N HIS A 99 4.82 -7.94 8.24
CA HIS A 99 4.78 -6.66 7.54
C HIS A 99 5.02 -5.47 8.48
N ILE A 100 4.43 -5.44 9.67
CA ILE A 100 4.67 -4.33 10.60
C ILE A 100 6.12 -4.29 11.10
N SER A 101 6.76 -5.46 11.24
CA SER A 101 8.18 -5.54 11.59
C SER A 101 9.07 -4.92 10.52
N LYS A 102 8.73 -5.07 9.23
CA LYS A 102 9.44 -4.39 8.14
C LYS A 102 9.21 -2.88 8.14
N ALA A 103 7.99 -2.42 8.39
CA ALA A 103 7.69 -1.00 8.50
C ALA A 103 8.50 -0.34 9.63
N LEU A 104 8.54 -0.97 10.82
CA LEU A 104 9.31 -0.51 11.98
C LEU A 104 10.83 -0.62 11.81
N LEU A 105 11.32 -1.50 10.94
CA LEU A 105 12.75 -1.55 10.64
C LEU A 105 13.20 -0.28 9.89
N LEU A 106 12.32 0.28 9.06
CA LEU A 106 12.57 1.45 8.23
C LEU A 106 12.25 2.76 8.96
N ASP A 107 11.19 2.78 9.77
CA ASP A 107 10.84 3.90 10.65
C ASP A 107 10.53 3.39 12.07
N PRO A 108 11.56 3.18 12.92
CA PRO A 108 11.41 2.60 14.26
C PRO A 108 10.66 3.48 15.24
N SER A 109 10.61 4.79 14.99
CA SER A 109 9.99 5.80 15.86
C SER A 109 8.54 6.11 15.51
N ASN A 110 7.99 5.47 14.47
CA ASN A 110 6.63 5.72 14.05
C ASN A 110 5.61 5.21 15.07
N GLU A 111 4.93 6.13 15.77
CA GLU A 111 3.99 5.74 16.83
C GLU A 111 2.82 4.90 16.28
N ALA A 112 2.32 5.20 15.08
CA ALA A 112 1.25 4.41 14.47
C ALA A 112 1.69 2.96 14.22
N TYR A 113 2.95 2.74 13.85
CA TYR A 113 3.44 1.37 13.63
C TYR A 113 3.66 0.62 14.93
N LEU A 114 4.09 1.32 15.98
CA LEU A 114 4.20 0.76 17.32
C LEU A 114 2.82 0.36 17.87
N GLU A 115 1.78 1.16 17.60
CA GLU A 115 0.40 0.86 17.99
C GLU A 115 -0.14 -0.40 17.28
N ILE A 116 0.07 -0.53 15.97
CA ILE A 116 -0.28 -1.74 15.20
C ILE A 116 0.43 -2.96 15.82
N LYS A 117 1.73 -2.85 16.12
CA LYS A 117 2.51 -3.94 16.73
C LYS A 117 1.99 -4.31 18.12
N ARG A 118 1.66 -3.34 18.97
CA ARG A 118 1.08 -3.60 20.31
C ARG A 118 -0.27 -4.33 20.18
N SER A 119 -1.11 -3.91 19.25
CA SER A 119 -2.43 -4.52 19.01
C SER A 119 -2.32 -5.99 18.62
N LEU A 120 -1.35 -6.34 17.77
CA LEU A 120 -1.05 -7.73 17.40
C LEU A 120 -0.55 -8.58 18.57
N SER A 121 0.24 -8.01 19.48
CA SER A 121 0.75 -8.73 20.65
C SER A 121 -0.29 -8.96 21.74
N ALA A 122 -1.31 -8.10 21.83
CA ALA A 122 -2.38 -8.22 22.80
C ALA A 122 -3.40 -9.32 22.43
N GLY A 123 -3.49 -9.70 21.15
CA GLY A 123 -4.42 -10.69 20.63
C GLY A 123 -3.92 -12.14 20.68
N THR A 124 -2.63 -12.39 20.90
CA THR A 124 -2.11 -13.75 21.04
C THR A 124 -2.33 -14.23 22.48
N PRO A 125 -3.15 -15.26 22.73
CA PRO A 125 -3.19 -15.87 24.05
C PRO A 125 -1.79 -16.42 24.33
N THR A 126 -1.16 -15.95 25.41
CA THR A 126 0.01 -16.64 25.97
C THR A 126 -0.39 -18.08 26.24
N ALA A 127 0.17 -19.01 25.45
CA ALA A 127 0.03 -20.44 25.65
C ALA A 127 0.71 -20.90 26.95
#